data_AF-A0A063BDP6-F1
#
_entry.id   AF-A0A063BDP6-F1
#
_cell.length_a   1.000
_cell.length_b   1.000
_cell.length_c   1.000
_cell.angle_alpha   90.00
_cell.angle_beta   90.00
_cell.angle_gamma   90.00
#
_symmetry.space_group_name_H-M   'P 1'
#
loop_
_entity.id
_entity.type
_entity.pdbx_description
1 polymer ?
#
loop_
_entity_poly.entity_id
_entity_poly.type
_entity_poly.pdbx_seq_one_letter_code
_entity_poly.pdbx_strand_id
1 'polypeptide(L)'
;MVNMLDWVNLAASGVLVALAVSDLRVRRLPNAMVATLAVLYGLHAFAAGGANAHTLSAHAAMAVAAGVLAALLARLGWIAGGDVKLAAAVFLWAGPTHAMPVWVLVSFIGFVVGLGVLGAGAVMRLDARASRRVAWLAPERGVPYGVALASGGAAAVWWPVDAMSSARAVIGRVLMATDSRGFLAFAHGVQRIAVQQAALSFARHLGLA
;
A
#
# COMPACT_ATOMS: atom_id res chain seq x y z
N MET A 1 6.40 25.69 17.07
CA MET A 1 5.31 25.49 18.05
C MET A 1 4.39 24.42 17.48
N VAL A 2 4.08 23.37 18.25
CA VAL A 2 3.16 22.29 17.82
C VAL A 2 1.76 22.86 17.73
N ASN A 3 1.11 22.74 16.57
CA ASN A 3 -0.25 23.24 16.36
C ASN A 3 -1.30 22.10 16.50
N MET A 4 -2.59 22.42 16.43
CA MET A 4 -3.66 21.43 16.57
C MET A 4 -3.59 20.31 15.52
N LEU A 5 -3.16 20.61 14.29
CA LEU A 5 -3.04 19.62 13.20
C LEU A 5 -1.97 18.57 13.52
N ASP A 6 -0.84 18.99 14.10
CA ASP A 6 0.23 18.07 14.50
C ASP A 6 -0.30 17.03 15.51
N TRP A 7 -1.12 17.45 16.48
CA TRP A 7 -1.73 16.54 17.45
C TRP A 7 -2.71 15.55 16.81
N VAL A 8 -3.54 16.01 15.86
CA VAL A 8 -4.46 15.12 15.13
C VAL A 8 -3.68 14.13 14.27
N ASN A 9 -2.62 14.57 13.60
CA ASN A 9 -1.77 13.72 12.77
C ASN A 9 -1.01 12.67 13.60
N LEU A 10 -0.51 13.05 14.78
CA LEU A 10 0.10 12.11 15.73
C LEU A 10 -0.92 11.08 16.25
N ALA A 11 -2.13 11.53 16.61
CA ALA A 11 -3.19 10.61 17.03
C ALA A 11 -3.58 9.63 15.92
N ALA A 12 -3.73 10.11 14.68
CA ALA A 12 -4.02 9.28 13.52
C ALA A 12 -2.90 8.26 13.27
N SER A 13 -1.64 8.69 13.37
CA SER A 13 -0.47 7.82 13.26
C SER A 13 -0.46 6.74 14.34
N GLY A 14 -0.80 7.09 15.58
CA GLY A 14 -0.93 6.13 16.68
C GLY A 14 -2.01 5.07 16.42
N VAL A 15 -3.16 5.48 15.89
CA VAL A 15 -4.23 4.55 15.47
C VAL A 15 -3.76 3.63 14.35
N LEU A 16 -3.06 4.15 13.35
CA LEU A 16 -2.50 3.36 12.24
C LEU A 16 -1.47 2.33 12.72
N VAL A 17 -0.57 2.72 13.63
CA VAL A 17 0.39 1.79 14.25
C VAL A 17 -0.35 0.69 15.01
N ALA A 18 -1.36 1.06 15.80
CA ALA A 18 -2.13 0.09 16.57
C ALA A 18 -2.93 -0.86 15.64
N LEU A 19 -3.45 -0.38 14.51
CA LEU A 19 -4.07 -1.20 13.47
C LEU A 19 -3.07 -2.17 12.82
N ALA A 20 -1.86 -1.71 12.47
CA ALA A 20 -0.80 -2.56 11.93
C ALA A 20 -0.39 -3.66 12.92
N VAL A 21 -0.26 -3.32 14.21
CA VAL A 21 0.05 -4.29 15.27
C VAL A 21 -1.09 -5.30 15.44
N SER A 22 -2.35 -4.84 15.41
CA SER A 22 -3.53 -5.71 15.47
C SER A 22 -3.57 -6.69 14.28
N ASP A 23 -3.27 -6.20 13.08
CA ASP A 23 -3.21 -7.03 11.88
C ASP A 23 -2.14 -8.12 12.00
N LEU A 24 -0.91 -7.76 12.41
CA LEU A 24 0.16 -8.74 12.62
C LEU A 24 -0.17 -9.79 13.68
N ARG A 25 -0.77 -9.38 14.81
CA ARG A 25 -1.00 -10.27 15.97
C ARG A 25 -2.24 -11.14 15.82
N VAL A 26 -3.37 -10.54 15.45
CA VAL A 26 -4.69 -11.20 15.50
C VAL A 26 -5.40 -11.25 14.15
N ARG A 27 -4.83 -10.69 13.08
CA ARG A 27 -5.40 -10.70 11.72
C ARG A 27 -6.81 -10.11 11.68
N ARG A 28 -7.00 -9.08 12.49
CA ARG A 28 -8.26 -8.36 12.63
C ARG A 28 -7.96 -6.88 12.73
N LEU A 29 -8.75 -6.10 12.01
CA LEU A 29 -8.76 -4.65 12.08
C LEU A 29 -10.04 -4.24 12.84
N PRO A 30 -9.98 -3.74 14.08
CA PRO A 30 -11.19 -3.39 14.83
C PRO A 30 -11.97 -2.24 14.19
N ASN A 31 -13.30 -2.38 14.08
CA ASN A 31 -14.17 -1.34 13.48
C ASN A 31 -14.01 0.01 14.18
N ALA A 32 -13.94 0.00 15.52
CA ALA A 32 -13.79 1.22 16.31
C ALA A 32 -12.51 2.00 15.97
N MET A 33 -11.40 1.30 15.74
CA MET A 33 -10.12 1.95 15.40
C MET A 33 -10.14 2.53 13.99
N VAL A 34 -10.70 1.80 13.02
CA VAL A 34 -10.87 2.30 11.65
C VAL A 34 -11.83 3.50 11.61
N ALA A 35 -12.93 3.45 12.38
CA ALA A 35 -13.84 4.57 12.53
C ALA A 35 -13.17 5.78 13.20
N THR A 36 -12.35 5.55 14.22
CA THR A 36 -11.56 6.61 14.88
C THR A 36 -10.64 7.30 13.87
N LEU A 37 -9.96 6.54 12.99
CA LEU A 37 -9.14 7.11 11.94
C LEU A 37 -9.94 8.03 10.99
N ALA A 38 -11.16 7.63 10.61
CA ALA A 38 -12.04 8.45 9.78
C ALA A 38 -12.54 9.72 10.50
N VAL A 39 -12.87 9.60 11.80
CA VAL A 39 -13.25 10.76 12.63
C VAL A 39 -12.09 11.75 12.75
N LEU A 40 -10.87 11.26 12.95
CA LEU A 40 -9.68 12.10 13.03
C LEU A 40 -9.43 12.89 11.72
N TYR A 41 -9.78 12.34 10.55
CA TYR A 41 -9.77 13.12 9.31
C TYR A 41 -10.74 14.30 9.37
N GLY A 42 -11.95 14.10 9.90
CA GLY A 42 -12.92 15.19 10.09
C GLY A 42 -12.37 16.29 11.01
N LEU A 43 -11.72 15.91 12.10
CA LEU A 43 -11.04 16.88 12.99
C LEU A 43 -9.89 17.59 12.28
N HIS A 44 -9.09 16.87 11.47
CA HIS A 44 -8.02 17.46 10.67
C HIS A 44 -8.58 18.48 9.67
N ALA A 45 -9.61 18.12 8.90
CA ALA A 45 -10.24 18.99 7.93
C ALA A 45 -10.89 20.24 8.56
N PHE A 46 -11.43 20.10 9.77
CA PHE A 46 -11.94 21.23 10.55
C PHE A 46 -10.80 22.14 11.03
N ALA A 47 -9.77 21.57 11.65
CA ALA A 47 -8.61 22.31 12.17
C ALA A 47 -7.79 23.00 11.07
N ALA A 48 -7.84 22.50 9.83
CA ALA A 48 -7.20 23.09 8.65
C ALA A 48 -7.92 24.34 8.10
N GLY A 49 -8.90 24.89 8.83
CA GLY A 49 -9.65 26.09 8.43
C GLY A 49 -11.03 25.80 7.84
N GLY A 50 -11.55 24.58 8.05
CA GLY A 50 -12.86 24.15 7.55
C GLY A 50 -12.84 23.90 6.05
N ALA A 51 -12.64 22.64 5.66
CA ALA A 51 -12.74 22.24 4.25
C ALA A 51 -14.13 22.60 3.69
N ASN A 52 -14.17 23.25 2.53
CA ASN A 52 -15.43 23.51 1.83
C ASN A 52 -16.12 22.18 1.44
N ALA A 53 -17.43 22.22 1.20
CA ALA A 53 -18.23 21.04 0.89
C ALA A 53 -17.69 20.25 -0.33
N HIS A 54 -17.14 20.95 -1.33
CA HIS A 54 -16.55 20.33 -2.50
C HIS A 54 -15.31 19.48 -2.14
N THR A 55 -14.36 20.02 -1.37
CA THR A 55 -13.18 19.29 -0.91
C THR A 55 -13.57 18.06 -0.09
N LEU A 56 -14.49 18.21 0.86
CA LEU A 56 -14.95 17.09 1.68
C LEU A 56 -15.61 16.00 0.82
N SER A 57 -16.42 16.39 -0.16
CA SER A 57 -17.06 15.45 -1.09
C SER A 57 -16.05 14.71 -1.96
N ALA A 58 -14.97 15.36 -2.39
CA ALA A 58 -13.92 14.74 -3.19
C ALA A 58 -13.12 13.70 -2.38
N HIS A 59 -12.83 13.98 -1.11
CA HIS A 59 -12.19 13.01 -0.21
C HIS A 59 -13.13 11.84 0.10
N ALA A 60 -14.41 12.11 0.34
CA ALA A 60 -15.42 11.06 0.53
C ALA A 60 -15.56 10.18 -0.73
N ALA A 61 -15.56 10.77 -1.92
CA ALA A 61 -15.59 10.02 -3.18
C ALA A 61 -14.36 9.10 -3.32
N MET A 62 -13.17 9.56 -2.93
CA MET A 62 -11.97 8.72 -2.92
C MET A 62 -12.06 7.57 -1.92
N ALA A 63 -12.61 7.83 -0.73
CA ALA A 63 -12.87 6.79 0.27
C ALA A 63 -13.81 5.70 -0.27
N VAL A 64 -14.92 6.12 -0.91
CA VAL A 64 -15.89 5.20 -1.53
C VAL A 64 -15.25 4.42 -2.68
N ALA A 65 -14.55 5.08 -3.60
CA ALA A 65 -13.91 4.43 -4.73
C ALA A 65 -12.88 3.36 -4.28
N ALA A 66 -12.04 3.70 -3.31
CA ALA A 66 -11.08 2.77 -2.75
C ALA A 66 -11.75 1.62 -1.99
N GLY A 67 -12.81 1.92 -1.22
CA GLY A 67 -13.62 0.92 -0.54
C GLY A 67 -14.29 -0.06 -1.51
N VAL A 68 -14.85 0.44 -2.62
CA VAL A 68 -15.44 -0.40 -3.67
C VAL A 68 -14.38 -1.29 -4.31
N LEU A 69 -13.24 -0.73 -4.71
CA LEU A 69 -12.15 -1.50 -5.29
C LEU A 69 -11.66 -2.59 -4.33
N ALA A 70 -11.41 -2.23 -3.07
CA ALA A 70 -11.01 -3.18 -2.04
C ALA A 70 -12.09 -4.25 -1.79
N ALA A 71 -13.37 -3.88 -1.79
CA ALA A 71 -14.47 -4.84 -1.65
C ALA A 71 -14.53 -5.83 -2.82
N LEU A 72 -14.24 -5.39 -4.05
CA LEU A 72 -14.12 -6.27 -5.21
C LEU A 72 -12.95 -7.25 -5.04
N LEU A 73 -11.77 -6.76 -4.61
CA LEU A 73 -10.62 -7.60 -4.32
C LEU A 73 -10.90 -8.61 -3.20
N ALA A 74 -11.64 -8.21 -2.16
CA ALA A 74 -12.05 -9.09 -1.07
C ALA A 74 -13.04 -10.17 -1.56
N ARG A 75 -13.96 -9.82 -2.48
CA ARG A 75 -14.85 -10.78 -3.12
C ARG A 75 -14.12 -11.79 -4.01
N LEU A 76 -13.01 -11.40 -4.61
CA LEU A 76 -12.12 -12.28 -5.36
C LEU A 76 -11.20 -13.13 -4.45
N GLY A 77 -11.25 -12.93 -3.13
CA GLY A 77 -10.43 -13.63 -2.15
C GLY A 77 -8.97 -13.17 -2.08
N TRP A 78 -8.64 -12.01 -2.68
CA TRP A 78 -7.26 -11.51 -2.73
C TRP A 78 -6.84 -10.76 -1.47
N ILE A 79 -7.79 -10.08 -0.81
CA ILE A 79 -7.56 -9.36 0.45
C ILE A 79 -8.63 -9.70 1.48
N ALA A 80 -8.38 -9.40 2.76
CA ALA A 80 -9.35 -9.67 3.81
C ALA A 80 -10.46 -8.60 3.83
N GLY A 81 -11.66 -8.97 4.28
CA GLY A 81 -12.78 -8.02 4.42
C GLY A 81 -12.48 -6.86 5.40
N GLY A 82 -11.58 -7.08 6.36
CA GLY A 82 -11.10 -6.03 7.25
C GLY A 82 -10.30 -4.94 6.54
N ASP A 83 -9.58 -5.28 5.46
CA ASP A 83 -8.74 -4.37 4.70
C ASP A 83 -9.59 -3.36 3.92
N VAL A 84 -10.81 -3.75 3.53
CA VAL A 84 -11.76 -2.92 2.78
C VAL A 84 -12.06 -1.61 3.51
N LYS A 85 -12.42 -1.70 4.79
CA LYS A 85 -12.74 -0.52 5.60
C LYS A 85 -11.52 0.34 5.88
N LEU A 86 -10.34 -0.28 6.05
CA LEU A 86 -9.11 0.47 6.28
C LEU A 86 -8.67 1.19 5.01
N ALA A 87 -8.78 0.55 3.84
CA ALA A 87 -8.57 1.21 2.55
C ALA A 87 -9.47 2.44 2.42
N ALA A 88 -10.78 2.31 2.65
CA ALA A 88 -11.68 3.46 2.62
C ALA A 88 -11.22 4.60 3.54
N ALA A 89 -10.85 4.31 4.79
CA ALA A 89 -10.35 5.31 5.72
C ALA A 89 -9.01 5.94 5.28
N VAL A 90 -8.07 5.15 4.76
CA VAL A 90 -6.77 5.64 4.26
C VAL A 90 -6.97 6.56 3.05
N PHE A 91 -7.86 6.21 2.13
CA PHE A 91 -8.13 7.02 0.94
C PHE A 91 -9.01 8.24 1.19
N LEU A 92 -9.78 8.25 2.30
CA LEU A 92 -10.37 9.46 2.85
C LEU A 92 -9.28 10.49 3.21
N TRP A 93 -8.23 10.05 3.90
CA TRP A 93 -7.08 10.90 4.24
C TRP A 93 -6.28 11.32 3.01
N ALA A 94 -6.00 10.39 2.09
CA ALA A 94 -5.21 10.67 0.89
C ALA A 94 -5.88 11.73 0.00
N GLY A 95 -7.21 11.66 -0.14
CA GLY A 95 -7.96 12.50 -1.05
C GLY A 95 -7.54 12.30 -2.52
N PRO A 96 -8.13 13.07 -3.45
CA PRO A 96 -7.85 12.91 -4.88
C PRO A 96 -6.40 13.22 -5.24
N THR A 97 -5.78 14.14 -4.51
CA THR A 97 -4.42 14.61 -4.72
C THR A 97 -3.39 13.50 -4.48
N HIS A 98 -3.54 12.71 -3.41
CA HIS A 98 -2.52 11.73 -3.01
C HIS A 98 -2.96 10.27 -3.20
N ALA A 99 -4.15 10.03 -3.74
CA ALA A 99 -4.66 8.67 -3.95
C ALA A 99 -3.70 7.80 -4.78
N MET A 100 -3.23 8.29 -5.93
CA MET A 100 -2.36 7.46 -6.79
C MET A 100 -1.00 7.13 -6.12
N PRO A 101 -0.26 8.12 -5.56
CA PRO A 101 0.95 7.82 -4.79
C PRO A 101 0.72 6.84 -3.62
N VAL A 102 -0.39 7.01 -2.88
CA VAL A 102 -0.73 6.12 -1.76
C VAL A 102 -1.04 4.71 -2.25
N TRP A 103 -1.75 4.53 -3.36
CA TRP A 103 -1.97 3.22 -3.98
C TRP A 103 -0.65 2.54 -4.33
N VAL A 104 0.27 3.25 -5.01
CA VAL A 104 1.58 2.71 -5.38
C VAL A 104 2.36 2.28 -4.14
N LEU A 105 2.37 3.10 -3.09
CA LEU A 105 3.05 2.79 -1.84
C LEU A 105 2.44 1.56 -1.14
N VAL A 106 1.11 1.51 -1.03
CA VAL A 106 0.39 0.37 -0.45
C VAL A 106 0.66 -0.90 -1.25
N SER A 107 0.63 -0.85 -2.59
CA SER A 107 0.93 -1.99 -3.44
C SER A 107 2.37 -2.47 -3.29
N PHE A 108 3.34 -1.55 -3.23
CA PHE A 108 4.74 -1.90 -3.04
C PHE A 108 5.01 -2.54 -1.67
N ILE A 109 4.50 -1.93 -0.59
CA ILE A 109 4.65 -2.49 0.76
C ILE A 109 3.91 -3.83 0.86
N GLY A 110 2.71 -3.92 0.30
CA GLY A 110 1.92 -5.16 0.25
C GLY A 110 2.66 -6.27 -0.49
N PHE A 111 3.34 -5.95 -1.59
CA PHE A 111 4.20 -6.89 -2.32
C PHE A 111 5.37 -7.38 -1.46
N VAL A 112 6.10 -6.48 -0.78
CA VAL A 112 7.21 -6.84 0.13
C VAL A 112 6.72 -7.73 1.27
N VAL A 113 5.58 -7.39 1.88
CA VAL A 113 4.95 -8.17 2.95
C VAL A 113 4.53 -9.55 2.43
N GLY A 114 3.96 -9.64 1.22
CA GLY A 114 3.61 -10.89 0.56
C GLY A 114 4.82 -11.79 0.32
N LEU A 115 5.94 -11.22 -0.17
CA LEU A 115 7.21 -11.95 -0.30
C LEU A 115 7.72 -12.44 1.05
N GLY A 116 7.58 -11.65 2.12
CA GLY A 116 7.91 -12.06 3.48
C GLY A 116 7.11 -13.28 3.96
N VAL A 117 5.81 -13.32 3.66
CA VAL A 117 4.94 -14.47 3.97
C VAL A 117 5.34 -15.71 3.15
N LEU A 118 5.63 -15.56 1.85
CA LEU A 118 6.13 -16.66 1.02
C LEU A 118 7.47 -17.20 1.52
N GLY A 119 8.40 -16.30 1.89
CA GLY A 119 9.69 -16.67 2.48
C GLY A 119 9.53 -17.40 3.81
N ALA A 120 8.64 -16.92 4.69
CA ALA A 120 8.31 -17.60 5.94
C ALA A 120 7.79 -19.03 5.68
N GLY A 121 6.88 -19.19 4.72
CA GLY A 121 6.38 -20.50 4.30
C GLY A 121 7.48 -21.44 3.79
N ALA A 122 8.42 -20.92 3.00
CA ALA A 122 9.56 -21.70 2.51
C ALA A 122 10.47 -22.17 3.66
N VAL A 123 10.79 -21.27 4.61
CA VAL A 123 11.62 -21.60 5.78
C VAL A 123 10.94 -22.64 6.68
N MET A 124 9.63 -22.52 6.90
CA MET A 124 8.86 -23.48 7.71
C MET A 124 8.88 -24.90 7.14
N ARG A 125 8.96 -25.04 5.81
CA ARG A 125 9.07 -26.35 5.14
C ARG A 125 10.46 -26.97 5.27
N LEU A 126 11.49 -26.15 5.46
CA LEU A 126 12.88 -26.60 5.52
C LEU A 126 13.38 -26.84 6.95
N ASP A 127 12.85 -26.12 7.94
CA ASP A 127 13.27 -26.24 9.35
C ASP A 127 12.11 -26.09 10.34
N ALA A 128 11.81 -27.20 11.04
CA ALA A 128 10.78 -27.26 12.09
C ALA A 128 11.09 -26.37 13.31
N ARG A 129 12.37 -26.05 13.58
CA ARG A 129 12.76 -25.15 14.68
C ARG A 129 12.59 -23.68 14.30
N ALA A 130 12.93 -23.30 13.07
CA ALA A 130 12.66 -21.96 12.53
C ALA A 130 11.16 -21.65 12.48
N SER A 131 10.32 -22.67 12.32
CA SER A 131 8.85 -22.54 12.27
C SER A 131 8.26 -21.73 13.43
N ARG A 132 8.74 -21.94 14.66
CA ARG A 132 8.26 -21.17 15.83
C ARG A 132 8.59 -19.68 15.76
N ARG A 133 9.70 -19.29 15.12
CA ARG A 133 10.14 -17.88 15.03
C ARG A 133 9.36 -17.09 13.97
N VAL A 134 8.91 -17.76 12.91
CA VAL A 134 8.20 -17.13 11.79
C VAL A 134 6.70 -17.47 11.74
N ALA A 135 6.18 -18.24 12.72
CA ALA A 135 4.78 -18.65 12.80
C ALA A 135 3.77 -17.48 12.78
N TRP A 136 4.19 -16.27 13.14
CA TRP A 136 3.35 -15.07 13.07
C TRP A 136 3.15 -14.55 11.62
N LEU A 137 4.02 -14.95 10.68
CA LEU A 137 3.92 -14.74 9.23
C LEU A 137 3.49 -16.01 8.47
N ALA A 138 3.03 -17.04 9.17
CA ALA A 138 2.63 -18.30 8.55
C ALA A 138 1.58 -18.07 7.43
N PRO A 139 1.76 -18.62 6.21
CA PRO A 139 0.87 -18.38 5.07
C PRO A 139 -0.60 -18.70 5.33
N GLU A 140 -0.88 -19.66 6.22
CA GLU A 140 -2.23 -20.09 6.59
C GLU A 140 -3.02 -18.98 7.29
N ARG A 141 -2.32 -17.99 7.86
CA ARG A 141 -2.91 -16.79 8.49
C ARG A 141 -3.24 -15.69 7.49
N GLY A 142 -2.91 -15.89 6.21
CA GLY A 142 -3.02 -14.89 5.15
C GLY A 142 -1.94 -13.81 5.20
N VAL A 143 -1.97 -12.89 4.23
CA VAL A 143 -1.04 -11.75 4.15
C VAL A 143 -1.57 -10.58 4.99
N PRO A 144 -0.75 -9.94 5.85
CA PRO A 144 -1.18 -8.82 6.69
C PRO A 144 -1.18 -7.52 5.87
N TYR A 145 -2.16 -7.37 4.98
CA TYR A 145 -2.30 -6.17 4.14
C TYR A 145 -2.64 -4.92 4.96
N GLY A 146 -3.17 -5.07 6.17
CA GLY A 146 -3.39 -3.98 7.11
C GLY A 146 -2.10 -3.21 7.44
N VAL A 147 -0.94 -3.86 7.44
CA VAL A 147 0.37 -3.19 7.60
C VAL A 147 0.68 -2.29 6.40
N ALA A 148 0.44 -2.77 5.18
CA ALA A 148 0.66 -1.99 3.97
C ALA A 148 -0.27 -0.78 3.90
N LEU A 149 -1.56 -0.99 4.21
CA LEU A 149 -2.55 0.07 4.30
C LEU A 149 -2.24 1.07 5.41
N ALA A 150 -1.82 0.61 6.58
CA ALA A 150 -1.43 1.50 7.69
C ALA A 150 -0.24 2.38 7.31
N SER A 151 0.72 1.83 6.57
CA SER A 151 1.89 2.58 6.08
C SER A 151 1.51 3.62 5.03
N GLY A 152 0.63 3.25 4.09
CA GLY A 152 0.04 4.20 3.13
C GLY A 152 -0.78 5.29 3.82
N GLY A 153 -1.53 4.95 4.86
CA GLY A 153 -2.25 5.89 5.71
C GLY A 153 -1.34 6.86 6.42
N ALA A 154 -0.21 6.39 6.97
CA ALA A 154 0.76 7.26 7.60
C ALA A 154 1.36 8.24 6.58
N ALA A 155 1.67 7.78 5.37
CA ALA A 155 2.09 8.67 4.29
C ALA A 155 1.01 9.70 3.94
N ALA A 156 -0.26 9.29 3.85
CA ALA A 156 -1.38 10.19 3.57
C ALA A 156 -1.59 11.26 4.65
N VAL A 157 -1.41 10.91 5.93
CA VAL A 157 -1.53 11.85 7.07
C VAL A 157 -0.46 12.94 7.02
N TRP A 158 0.76 12.59 6.59
CA TRP A 158 1.91 13.50 6.64
C TRP A 158 2.30 14.09 5.28
N TRP A 159 1.60 13.75 4.20
CA TRP A 159 1.97 14.24 2.87
C TRP A 159 1.79 15.77 2.81
N PRO A 160 2.86 16.55 2.53
CA PRO A 160 2.73 17.99 2.39
C PRO A 160 1.90 18.31 1.14
N VAL A 161 0.88 19.15 1.28
CA VAL A 161 0.01 19.59 0.17
C VAL A 161 0.84 20.22 -0.98
N ASP A 162 2.07 20.65 -0.69
CA ASP A 162 2.98 21.38 -1.58
C ASP A 162 3.96 20.48 -2.36
N ALA A 163 4.12 19.22 -1.96
CA ALA A 163 5.07 18.28 -2.57
C ALA A 163 4.72 17.92 -4.02
N MET A 164 3.48 18.18 -4.45
CA MET A 164 3.00 17.96 -5.82
C MET A 164 3.70 18.86 -6.85
N SER A 165 4.23 20.01 -6.44
CA SER A 165 5.03 20.90 -7.31
C SER A 165 6.37 20.25 -7.71
N SER A 166 7.03 19.59 -6.75
CA SER A 166 8.30 18.88 -6.97
C SER A 166 8.08 17.54 -7.68
N ALA A 167 7.00 16.83 -7.37
CA ALA A 167 6.63 15.58 -8.06
C ALA A 167 6.24 15.82 -9.53
N ARG A 168 5.54 16.92 -9.86
CA ARG A 168 5.29 17.33 -11.26
C ARG A 168 6.59 17.67 -12.00
N ALA A 169 7.59 18.22 -11.32
CA ALA A 169 8.90 18.47 -11.91
C ALA A 169 9.72 17.19 -12.14
N VAL A 170 9.52 16.15 -11.32
CA VAL A 170 10.16 14.83 -11.49
C VAL A 170 9.42 13.99 -12.53
N ILE A 171 8.09 13.91 -12.46
CA ILE A 171 7.23 13.24 -13.44
C ILE A 171 7.34 13.92 -14.81
N GLY A 172 7.44 15.25 -14.85
CA GLY A 172 7.74 16.00 -16.08
C GLY A 172 9.11 15.64 -16.66
N ARG A 173 10.13 15.43 -15.83
CA ARG A 173 11.46 14.96 -16.27
C ARG A 173 11.46 13.50 -16.71
N VAL A 174 10.68 12.64 -16.06
CA VAL A 174 10.53 11.21 -16.41
C VAL A 174 9.71 11.04 -17.69
N LEU A 175 8.64 11.82 -17.87
CA LEU A 175 7.84 11.83 -19.10
C LEU A 175 8.60 12.45 -20.28
N MET A 176 9.42 13.47 -20.05
CA MET A 176 10.35 14.02 -21.06
C MET A 176 11.51 13.05 -21.38
N ALA A 177 11.88 12.17 -20.45
CA ALA A 177 12.87 11.11 -20.67
C ALA A 177 12.32 9.90 -21.44
N THR A 178 10.99 9.78 -21.57
CA THR A 178 10.34 8.81 -22.47
C THR A 178 10.09 9.42 -23.85
N ASP A 179 11.16 9.65 -24.60
CA ASP A 179 11.08 9.59 -26.06
C ASP A 179 10.70 8.15 -26.48
N SER A 180 9.84 8.05 -27.50
CA SER A 180 9.33 6.84 -28.14
C SER A 180 10.36 5.73 -28.39
N ARG A 181 11.65 6.09 -28.54
CA ARG A 181 12.77 5.18 -28.70
C ARG A 181 13.15 4.43 -27.41
N GLY A 182 12.96 5.05 -26.24
CA GLY A 182 13.28 4.45 -24.93
C GLY A 182 12.31 3.35 -24.51
N PHE A 183 11.01 3.51 -24.82
CA PHE A 183 10.00 2.47 -24.59
C PHE A 183 10.25 1.24 -25.46
N LEU A 184 10.62 1.44 -26.74
CA LEU A 184 11.00 0.36 -27.65
C LEU A 184 12.30 -0.33 -27.21
N ALA A 185 13.30 0.41 -26.71
CA ALA A 185 14.54 -0.15 -26.19
C ALA A 185 14.31 -1.00 -24.92
N PHE A 186 13.42 -0.56 -24.01
CA PHE A 186 13.03 -1.33 -22.83
C PHE A 186 12.24 -2.59 -23.21
N ALA A 187 11.28 -2.49 -24.12
CA ALA A 187 10.54 -3.64 -24.64
C ALA A 187 11.47 -4.67 -25.32
N HIS A 188 12.42 -4.22 -26.13
CA HIS A 188 13.45 -5.09 -26.72
C HIS A 188 14.41 -5.68 -25.69
N GLY A 189 14.73 -4.96 -24.61
CA GLY A 189 15.56 -5.46 -23.51
C GLY A 189 14.90 -6.61 -22.74
N VAL A 190 13.63 -6.46 -22.40
CA VAL A 190 12.83 -7.50 -21.74
C VAL A 190 12.69 -8.74 -22.63
N GLN A 191 12.49 -8.53 -23.94
CA GLN A 191 12.39 -9.62 -24.91
C GLN A 191 13.72 -10.40 -25.09
N ARG A 192 14.87 -9.72 -25.05
CA ARG A 192 16.20 -10.39 -25.11
C ARG A 192 16.48 -11.23 -23.87
N ILE A 193 16.09 -10.76 -22.68
CA ILE A 193 16.28 -11.50 -21.43
C ILE A 193 15.40 -12.75 -21.41
N ALA A 194 14.15 -12.66 -21.86
CA ALA A 194 13.25 -13.81 -21.98
C ALA A 194 13.79 -14.87 -22.96
N VAL A 195 14.35 -14.44 -24.10
CA VAL A 195 14.93 -15.35 -25.10
C VAL A 195 16.23 -15.99 -24.60
N GLN A 196 17.10 -15.25 -23.89
CA GLN A 196 18.32 -15.82 -23.31
C GLN A 196 18.02 -16.84 -22.21
N GLN A 197 17.00 -16.60 -21.39
CA GLN A 197 16.60 -17.56 -20.36
C GLN A 197 15.95 -18.82 -20.95
N ALA A 198 15.19 -18.70 -22.04
CA ALA A 198 14.66 -19.84 -22.79
C ALA A 198 15.79 -20.68 -23.44
N ALA A 199 16.79 -20.03 -24.06
CA ALA A 199 17.96 -20.70 -24.63
C ALA A 199 18.81 -21.41 -23.57
N LEU A 200 19.03 -20.79 -22.40
CA LEU A 200 19.76 -21.40 -21.28
C LEU A 200 18.99 -22.54 -20.60
N SER A 201 17.66 -22.52 -20.67
CA SER A 201 16.81 -23.64 -20.20
C SER A 201 16.85 -24.81 -21.17
N PHE A 202 16.87 -24.55 -22.48
CA PHE A 202 16.93 -25.56 -23.53
C PHE A 202 18.32 -26.23 -23.62
N ALA A 203 19.40 -25.46 -23.52
CA ALA A 203 20.78 -26.01 -23.48
C ALA A 203 21.02 -26.93 -22.28
N ARG A 204 20.40 -26.61 -21.13
CA ARG A 204 20.42 -27.47 -19.93
C ARG A 204 19.61 -28.77 -20.08
N HIS A 205 18.54 -28.78 -20.88
CA HIS A 205 17.79 -30.01 -21.18
C HIS A 205 18.50 -30.92 -22.21
N LEU A 206 19.40 -30.35 -23.02
CA LEU A 206 20.22 -31.11 -23.98
C LEU A 206 21.58 -31.57 -23.43
N GLY A 207 21.93 -31.20 -22.20
CA GLY A 207 23.20 -31.57 -21.56
C GLY A 207 24.44 -30.89 -22.16
N LEU A 208 24.28 -29.74 -22.82
CA LEU A 208 25.35 -29.02 -23.53
C LEU A 208 25.90 -27.81 -22.75
N ALA A 209 25.66 -27.74 -21.44
CA ALA A 209 26.08 -26.65 -20.57
C ALA A 209 26.77 -27.16 -19.30
#